data_AF-A0A1L9URU3-F1
#
_entry.id   AF-A0A1L9URU3-F1
#
_cell.length_a   1.000
_cell.length_b   1.000
_cell.length_c   1.000
_cell.angle_alpha   90.00
_cell.angle_beta   90.00
_cell.angle_gamma   90.00
#
_symmetry.space_group_name_H-M   'P 1'
#
loop_
_entity.id
_entity.type
_entity.pdbx_description
1 polymer ?
#
loop_
_entity_poly.entity_id
_entity_poly.type
_entity_poly.pdbx_seq_one_letter_code
_entity_poly.pdbx_strand_id
1 'polypeptide(L)'
;MAPGPFRRKPLGLDVPRPATVVESPPGIAALFVIRFDIKAGYVISWKRTVPGVEVEGAVEYKSLPSGLHNVSEDLVYFVHEQYAGISAFVNWPAEEAERNAKMFAIGVLVPLSSGRLGKSWRHAPKLKELAANYAEDMSNTQPLTEYWDNYEIRETDASTMPPDSPMESPLSFRLRAHGDLRDAVHRTRAFSDAIVLETPRPALTPFHPASSLPNFLDSFGPLLFPLYRAALLRKRILFMAEAPVHMPCSYVYDLSLLASLPNSLLPLLPQNGLPSPRPRPLFNIGIHDIPYLSSFVGTSVNAEHDAAWIACSTDSVLTMKPELFDVLVTLPPAHSKDAAEKVFPTISIFHTQPTRGKTPQSIEVKATQRDARRYATLRKGLRHVTHEDETASAEADDDSDAASTYSSSPIVEPLSWTRLAYTSFIWWASAGEKRDGLSEEEEEEHQMEQDTRLLASVETLPSPPSGSLGRRSIQPQESTQPPEIALVAYFRRLTAQIFITLSDVVARHDSRNSPDDDDADDEEIPEEDSIPYEDDPEDDGGPGPSLTIGRQSTQEDDSRSPLLQQQQTATGTHDVRASYNDSDPVKITSEDLAEMGLDIWSTADRVFVEELVHLWWGRKARVDSARIRCCGISII
;
A
#
# COMPACT_ATOMS: atom_id res chain seq x y z
N MET A 1 14.30 50.38 -58.64
CA MET A 1 14.94 50.43 -57.30
C MET A 1 13.89 50.11 -56.26
N ALA A 2 14.04 48.98 -55.58
CA ALA A 2 13.08 48.45 -54.60
C ALA A 2 13.09 49.25 -53.29
N PRO A 3 11.94 49.42 -52.61
CA PRO A 3 11.88 49.60 -51.18
C PRO A 3 11.42 48.30 -50.48
N GLY A 4 12.07 48.00 -49.35
CA GLY A 4 12.07 46.69 -48.67
C GLY A 4 10.78 46.26 -47.96
N PRO A 5 10.79 45.05 -47.38
CA PRO A 5 9.58 44.37 -46.90
C PRO A 5 9.10 44.89 -45.54
N PHE A 6 7.79 45.11 -45.46
CA PHE A 6 7.04 45.48 -44.27
C PHE A 6 7.15 44.40 -43.17
N ARG A 7 7.81 44.73 -42.06
CA ARG A 7 7.78 43.93 -40.82
C ARG A 7 6.58 44.39 -39.98
N ARG A 8 5.52 43.58 -39.92
CA ARG A 8 4.39 43.78 -38.99
C ARG A 8 4.90 43.58 -37.55
N LYS A 9 4.69 44.58 -36.68
CA LYS A 9 4.90 44.45 -35.23
C LYS A 9 3.72 43.65 -34.64
N PRO A 10 3.94 42.56 -33.88
CA PRO A 10 2.90 42.04 -33.01
C PRO A 10 2.75 42.96 -31.80
N LEU A 11 1.53 43.44 -31.56
CA LEU A 11 1.12 44.05 -30.29
C LEU A 11 1.02 42.94 -29.24
N GLY A 12 2.15 42.56 -28.64
CA GLY A 12 2.16 41.77 -27.42
C GLY A 12 1.99 42.70 -26.23
N LEU A 13 0.89 42.56 -25.48
CA LEU A 13 0.84 43.07 -24.12
C LEU A 13 1.94 42.34 -23.31
N ASP A 14 2.89 43.10 -22.75
CA ASP A 14 3.76 42.59 -21.71
C ASP A 14 2.90 42.31 -20.46
N VAL A 15 2.44 41.06 -20.34
CA VAL A 15 1.94 40.53 -19.07
C VAL A 15 3.17 40.31 -18.20
N PRO A 16 3.29 40.95 -17.01
CA PRO A 16 4.40 40.70 -16.12
C PRO A 16 4.45 39.21 -15.79
N ARG A 17 5.61 38.57 -16.05
CA ARG A 17 5.93 37.25 -15.50
C ARG A 17 5.64 37.29 -13.99
N PRO A 18 4.68 36.52 -13.45
CA PRO A 18 4.56 36.42 -12.01
C PRO A 18 5.86 35.79 -11.51
N ALA A 19 6.56 36.51 -10.63
CA ALA A 19 7.64 35.96 -9.84
C ALA A 19 7.19 34.64 -9.22
N THR A 20 8.09 33.67 -9.17
CA THR A 20 7.89 32.37 -8.53
C THR A 20 7.30 32.56 -7.13
N VAL A 21 5.99 32.35 -6.99
CA VAL A 21 5.35 32.20 -5.68
C VAL A 21 5.92 30.92 -5.08
N VAL A 22 6.95 31.06 -4.24
CA VAL A 22 7.29 30.04 -3.24
C VAL A 22 6.17 30.15 -2.22
N GLU A 23 5.23 29.21 -2.25
CA GLU A 23 4.18 29.16 -1.24
C GLU A 23 4.81 29.06 0.15
N SER A 24 4.32 29.87 1.08
CA SER A 24 4.79 29.87 2.47
C SER A 24 4.60 28.50 3.12
N PRO A 25 5.51 28.09 4.02
CA PRO A 25 5.30 26.91 4.85
C PRO A 25 4.07 27.07 5.76
N PRO A 26 3.48 25.97 6.24
CA PRO A 26 2.29 25.99 7.08
C PRO A 26 2.56 26.68 8.43
N GLY A 27 1.47 27.07 9.12
CA GLY A 27 1.56 27.64 10.45
C GLY A 27 2.09 26.63 11.48
N ILE A 28 2.95 27.09 12.37
CA ILE A 28 3.61 26.31 13.42
C ILE A 28 2.83 26.43 14.72
N ALA A 29 2.51 25.28 15.32
CA ALA A 29 1.86 25.17 16.64
C ALA A 29 2.87 25.11 17.79
N ALA A 30 4.06 24.57 17.55
CA ALA A 30 5.18 24.59 18.49
C ALA A 30 6.52 24.60 17.76
N LEU A 31 7.52 25.33 18.29
CA LEU A 31 8.93 25.25 17.89
C LEU A 31 9.73 24.99 19.16
N PHE A 32 10.63 24.02 19.13
CA PHE A 32 11.39 23.59 20.31
C PHE A 32 12.81 23.16 19.95
N VAL A 33 13.69 23.23 20.94
CA VAL A 33 15.05 22.72 20.89
C VAL A 33 15.22 21.72 22.02
N ILE A 34 15.61 20.50 21.66
CA ILE A 34 15.90 19.43 22.61
C ILE A 34 17.39 19.18 22.59
N ARG A 35 18.00 19.14 23.77
CA ARG A 35 19.41 18.84 23.97
C ARG A 35 19.54 17.56 24.80
N PHE A 36 20.55 16.76 24.49
CA PHE A 36 20.95 15.66 25.35
C PHE A 36 21.83 16.17 26.50
N ASP A 37 21.39 15.97 27.74
CA ASP A 37 22.15 16.21 28.96
C ASP A 37 22.63 14.88 29.57
N ILE A 38 23.89 14.84 30.00
CA ILE A 38 24.53 13.63 30.52
C ILE A 38 23.88 13.14 31.83
N LYS A 39 23.31 14.04 32.63
CA LYS A 39 22.70 13.73 33.94
C LYS A 39 21.19 13.62 33.85
N ALA A 40 20.56 14.51 33.10
CA ALA A 40 19.10 14.59 33.02
C ALA A 40 18.48 13.82 31.84
N GLY A 41 19.30 13.34 30.89
CA GLY A 41 18.81 12.73 29.66
C GLY A 41 18.34 13.78 28.66
N TYR A 42 17.23 13.53 27.96
CA TYR A 42 16.69 14.50 27.01
C TYR A 42 15.98 15.65 27.71
N VAL A 43 16.37 16.89 27.39
CA VAL A 43 15.83 18.10 28.00
C VAL A 43 15.50 19.14 26.93
N ILE A 44 14.35 19.80 27.05
CA ILE A 44 14.01 20.94 26.22
C ILE A 44 14.78 22.17 26.71
N SER A 45 15.72 22.67 25.91
CA SER A 45 16.51 23.87 26.26
C SER A 45 15.78 25.17 25.89
N TRP A 46 14.90 25.12 24.89
CA TRP A 46 14.12 26.27 24.42
C TRP A 46 12.81 25.79 23.79
N LYS A 47 11.72 26.53 23.99
CA LYS A 47 10.42 26.26 23.34
C LYS A 47 9.55 27.50 23.18
N ARG A 48 8.71 27.48 22.15
CA ARG A 48 7.56 28.34 21.93
C ARG A 48 6.39 27.48 21.48
N THR A 49 5.22 27.70 22.06
CA THR A 49 4.02 26.89 21.84
C THR A 49 2.79 27.79 21.83
N VAL A 50 1.85 27.50 20.94
CA VAL A 50 0.50 28.07 20.98
C VAL A 50 -0.21 27.54 22.24
N PRO A 51 -1.14 28.30 22.87
CA PRO A 51 -1.89 27.83 24.03
C PRO A 51 -2.57 26.49 23.78
N GLY A 52 -2.41 25.55 24.71
CA GLY A 52 -3.04 24.21 24.66
C GLY A 52 -2.20 23.10 24.01
N VAL A 53 -0.99 23.39 23.51
CA VAL A 53 -0.08 22.37 22.97
C VAL A 53 0.92 21.92 24.03
N GLU A 54 0.82 20.67 24.49
CA GLU A 54 1.78 20.07 25.42
C GLU A 54 2.94 19.41 24.67
N VAL A 55 4.15 19.89 24.93
CA VAL A 55 5.39 19.38 24.31
C VAL A 55 6.34 18.70 25.29
N GLU A 56 6.17 18.92 26.59
CA GLU A 56 7.06 18.35 27.63
C GLU A 56 6.71 16.89 27.93
N GLY A 57 7.74 16.06 28.06
CA GLY A 57 7.61 14.66 28.45
C GLY A 57 7.17 13.69 27.35
N ALA A 58 7.16 14.14 26.09
CA ALA A 58 6.76 13.32 24.94
C ALA A 58 7.61 13.61 23.70
N VAL A 59 7.69 14.88 23.29
CA VAL A 59 8.32 15.29 22.03
C VAL A 59 9.83 15.09 22.05
N GLU A 60 10.44 15.10 23.24
CA GLU A 60 11.87 14.87 23.46
C GLU A 60 12.31 13.49 22.94
N TYR A 61 11.54 12.46 23.29
CA TYR A 61 11.83 11.08 22.95
C TYR A 61 11.52 10.76 21.48
N LYS A 62 10.55 11.46 20.88
CA LYS A 62 10.18 11.30 19.46
C LYS A 62 11.18 11.96 18.52
N SER A 63 11.74 13.08 18.94
CA SER A 63 12.70 13.86 18.14
C SER A 63 14.13 13.33 18.22
N LEU A 64 14.45 12.53 19.24
CA LEU A 64 15.77 11.93 19.46
C LEU A 64 15.68 10.40 19.61
N PRO A 65 15.34 9.64 18.54
CA PRO A 65 15.34 8.19 18.55
C PRO A 65 16.70 7.58 18.96
N SER A 66 16.63 6.31 19.39
CA SER A 66 17.82 5.54 19.72
C SER A 66 18.76 5.39 18.51
N GLY A 67 20.07 5.36 18.76
CA GLY A 67 21.10 5.19 17.72
C GLY A 67 21.59 6.48 17.06
N LEU A 68 20.97 7.64 17.30
CA LEU A 68 21.38 8.91 16.68
C LEU A 68 22.82 9.37 17.00
N HIS A 69 23.42 8.88 18.08
CA HIS A 69 24.81 9.16 18.41
C HIS A 69 25.82 8.64 17.36
N ASN A 70 25.40 7.72 16.50
CA ASN A 70 26.23 7.15 15.42
C ASN A 70 26.19 7.98 14.12
N VAL A 71 25.34 9.01 14.03
CA VAL A 71 25.18 9.83 12.83
C VAL A 71 25.49 11.30 13.14
N SER A 72 25.92 12.05 12.12
CA SER A 72 26.21 13.48 12.23
C SER A 72 24.96 14.35 12.15
N GLU A 73 24.00 13.97 11.31
CA GLU A 73 22.74 14.66 11.12
C GLU A 73 21.62 13.66 10.79
N ASP A 74 20.39 14.03 11.11
CA ASP A 74 19.20 13.29 10.71
C ASP A 74 17.97 14.21 10.62
N LEU A 75 16.92 13.76 9.93
CA LEU A 75 15.64 14.45 9.86
C LEU A 75 14.54 13.47 10.28
N VAL A 76 13.97 13.71 11.46
CA VAL A 76 13.00 12.82 12.08
C VAL A 76 11.60 13.35 11.87
N TYR A 77 10.71 12.52 11.32
CA TYR A 77 9.28 12.77 11.26
C TYR A 77 8.60 11.96 12.36
N PHE A 78 7.58 12.52 13.01
CA PHE A 78 6.79 11.84 14.03
C PHE A 78 5.38 12.43 14.11
N VAL A 79 4.46 11.72 14.74
CA VAL A 79 3.12 12.24 15.05
C VAL A 79 2.97 12.43 16.54
N HIS A 80 2.42 13.58 16.94
CA HIS A 80 2.08 13.90 18.32
C HIS A 80 0.65 14.40 18.37
N GLU A 81 -0.25 13.56 18.89
CA GLU A 81 -1.69 13.84 18.94
C GLU A 81 -2.23 14.23 17.55
N GLN A 82 -2.74 15.46 17.42
CA GLN A 82 -3.29 16.05 16.20
C GLN A 82 -2.25 16.85 15.37
N TYR A 83 -0.97 16.72 15.70
CA TYR A 83 0.13 17.45 15.07
C TYR A 83 1.12 16.50 14.37
N ALA A 84 1.60 16.93 13.20
CA ALA A 84 2.78 16.36 12.57
C ALA A 84 4.02 17.08 13.11
N GLY A 85 4.98 16.29 13.60
CA GLY A 85 6.28 16.75 14.02
C GLY A 85 7.34 16.53 12.95
N ILE A 86 8.25 17.48 12.82
CA ILE A 86 9.50 17.32 12.08
C ILE A 86 10.64 17.93 12.89
N SER A 87 11.74 17.19 13.06
CA SER A 87 12.91 17.66 13.80
C SER A 87 14.21 17.38 13.06
N ALA A 88 15.05 18.40 12.93
CA ALA A 88 16.40 18.30 12.41
C ALA A 88 17.38 18.02 13.57
N PHE A 89 18.03 16.86 13.53
CA PHE A 89 19.03 16.43 14.49
C PHE A 89 20.43 16.78 14.00
N VAL A 90 21.29 17.24 14.92
CA VAL A 90 22.72 17.48 14.68
C VAL A 90 23.54 16.92 15.84
N ASN A 91 24.61 16.21 15.49
CA ASN A 91 25.63 15.72 16.39
C ASN A 91 26.94 16.45 16.08
N TRP A 92 27.31 17.38 16.96
CA TRP A 92 28.44 18.27 16.76
C TRP A 92 29.61 17.91 17.69
N PRO A 93 30.85 17.76 17.20
CA PRO A 93 32.00 17.48 18.06
C PRO A 93 32.22 18.59 19.10
N ALA A 94 32.42 18.22 20.36
CA ALA A 94 32.57 19.15 21.48
C ALA A 94 33.83 18.86 22.31
N GLU A 95 34.10 19.67 23.34
CA GLU A 95 35.22 19.46 24.26
C GLU A 95 34.97 18.27 25.21
N GLU A 96 36.03 17.75 25.85
CA GLU A 96 35.99 16.56 26.72
C GLU A 96 34.95 16.66 27.86
N ALA A 97 34.64 17.88 28.32
CA ALA A 97 33.63 18.13 29.36
C ALA A 97 32.21 17.68 28.97
N GLU A 98 31.91 17.58 27.67
CA GLU A 98 30.64 17.13 27.11
C GLU A 98 30.79 15.79 26.36
N ARG A 99 31.75 14.94 26.75
CA ARG A 99 32.06 13.64 26.11
C ARG A 99 32.39 13.72 24.61
N ASN A 100 33.01 14.81 24.18
CA ASN A 100 33.43 15.02 22.80
C ASN A 100 32.30 15.25 21.77
N ALA A 101 31.03 15.35 22.18
CA ALA A 101 29.91 15.58 21.26
C ALA A 101 28.69 16.26 21.92
N LYS A 102 28.21 17.35 21.31
CA LYS A 102 26.94 18.02 21.59
C LYS A 102 25.87 17.47 20.66
N MET A 103 24.85 16.84 21.22
CA MET A 103 23.71 16.32 20.48
C MET A 103 22.46 17.15 20.79
N PHE A 104 21.82 17.67 19.75
CA PHE A 104 20.56 18.41 19.88
C PHE A 104 19.69 18.24 18.64
N ALA A 105 18.39 18.52 18.79
CA ALA A 105 17.43 18.54 17.71
C ALA A 105 16.55 19.80 17.80
N ILE A 106 16.30 20.43 16.64
CA ILE A 106 15.36 21.55 16.51
C ILE A 106 14.15 21.04 15.74
N GLY A 107 12.97 21.16 16.34
CA GLY A 107 11.75 20.64 15.74
C GLY A 107 10.55 21.56 15.82
N VAL A 108 9.60 21.31 14.93
CA VAL A 108 8.32 22.02 14.85
C VAL A 108 7.15 21.04 14.89
N LEU A 109 6.03 21.50 15.44
CA LEU A 109 4.72 20.85 15.32
C LEU A 109 3.83 21.67 14.40
N VAL A 110 3.18 21.00 13.45
CA VAL A 110 2.23 21.58 12.50
C VAL A 110 0.89 20.82 12.59
N PRO A 111 -0.27 21.47 12.58
CA PRO A 111 -1.56 20.79 12.60
C PRO A 111 -1.73 19.81 11.43
N LEU A 112 -2.21 18.60 11.70
CA LEU A 112 -2.51 17.60 10.67
C LEU A 112 -3.64 18.04 9.72
N SER A 113 -4.47 19.01 10.14
CA SER A 113 -5.52 19.61 9.33
C SER A 113 -5.01 20.36 8.09
N SER A 114 -3.73 20.75 8.06
CA SER A 114 -3.13 21.53 6.97
C SER A 114 -2.75 20.70 5.72
N GLY A 115 -3.21 19.44 5.64
CA GLY A 115 -2.98 18.53 4.51
C GLY A 115 -2.18 17.28 4.89
N ARG A 116 -1.61 16.59 3.91
CA ARG A 116 -0.74 15.42 4.17
C ARG A 116 0.46 15.86 5.03
N LEU A 117 0.63 15.28 6.21
CA LEU A 117 1.61 15.68 7.24
C LEU A 117 1.59 17.17 7.61
N GLY A 118 0.46 17.84 7.39
CA GLY A 118 0.38 19.29 7.49
C GLY A 118 1.32 20.06 6.56
N LYS A 119 1.96 19.40 5.57
CA LYS A 119 3.08 19.93 4.75
C LYS A 119 4.34 20.31 5.57
N SER A 120 4.58 19.62 6.69
CA SER A 120 5.69 19.91 7.61
C SER A 120 7.08 19.88 6.97
N TRP A 121 7.30 19.06 5.94
CA TRP A 121 8.56 18.98 5.18
C TRP A 121 9.01 20.33 4.59
N ARG A 122 8.08 21.28 4.36
CA ARG A 122 8.43 22.64 3.90
C ARG A 122 9.29 23.41 4.93
N HIS A 123 9.26 23.03 6.20
CA HIS A 123 10.15 23.59 7.22
C HIS A 123 11.54 22.94 7.23
N ALA A 124 11.70 21.74 6.64
CA ALA A 124 12.95 20.97 6.73
C ALA A 124 14.23 21.72 6.29
N PRO A 125 14.24 22.44 5.14
CA PRO A 125 15.45 23.17 4.73
C PRO A 125 15.88 24.22 5.76
N LYS A 126 14.91 24.99 6.28
CA LYS A 126 15.19 26.06 7.23
C LYS A 126 15.52 25.53 8.61
N LEU A 127 14.91 24.42 9.02
CA LEU A 127 15.26 23.74 10.28
C LEU A 127 16.69 23.20 10.27
N LYS A 128 17.14 22.62 9.15
CA LYS A 128 18.55 22.21 9.00
C LYS A 128 19.50 23.40 9.10
N GLU A 129 19.16 24.52 8.46
CA GLU A 129 19.95 25.77 8.55
C GLU A 129 19.97 26.31 10.00
N LEU A 130 18.82 26.37 10.67
CA LEU A 130 18.72 26.80 12.07
C LEU A 130 19.51 25.88 13.00
N ALA A 131 19.47 24.57 12.77
CA ALA A 131 20.23 23.61 13.56
C ALA A 131 21.74 23.78 13.35
N ALA A 132 22.20 24.00 12.11
CA ALA A 132 23.60 24.30 11.84
C ALA A 132 24.06 25.60 12.53
N ASN A 133 23.29 26.68 12.43
CA ASN A 133 23.61 27.95 13.08
C ASN A 133 23.62 27.84 14.61
N TYR A 134 22.70 27.06 15.19
CA TYR A 134 22.64 26.80 16.63
C TYR A 134 23.80 25.93 17.12
N ALA A 135 24.39 25.09 16.26
CA ALA A 135 25.58 24.31 16.60
C ALA A 135 26.80 25.20 16.90
N GLU A 136 26.92 26.32 16.18
CA GLU A 136 28.01 27.28 16.34
C GLU A 136 27.87 28.08 17.65
N ASP A 137 26.66 28.55 17.95
CA ASP A 137 26.35 29.29 19.19
C ASP A 137 24.99 28.88 19.78
N MET A 138 25.02 27.95 20.74
CA MET A 138 23.83 27.44 21.43
C MET A 138 23.13 28.49 22.31
N SER A 139 23.78 29.62 22.60
CA SER A 139 23.17 30.71 23.37
C SER A 139 22.31 31.62 22.49
N ASN A 140 22.56 31.61 21.17
CA ASN A 140 21.87 32.47 20.23
C ASN A 140 20.51 31.88 19.82
N THR A 141 19.47 32.29 20.55
CA THR A 141 18.07 31.89 20.30
C THR A 141 17.29 32.91 19.46
N GLN A 142 17.94 33.98 18.97
CA GLN A 142 17.28 35.00 18.16
C GLN A 142 16.74 34.44 16.83
N PRO A 143 17.50 33.64 16.05
CA PRO A 143 17.00 33.09 14.78
C PRO A 143 15.77 32.19 14.96
N LEU A 144 15.68 31.49 16.10
CA LEU A 144 14.54 30.64 16.44
C LEU A 144 13.30 31.47 16.78
N THR A 145 13.50 32.58 17.50
CA THR A 145 12.42 33.51 17.85
C THR A 145 11.89 34.21 16.60
N GLU A 146 12.77 34.68 15.72
CA GLU A 146 12.37 35.27 14.43
C GLU A 146 11.62 34.26 13.54
N TYR A 147 12.04 33.00 13.55
CA TYR A 147 11.36 31.96 12.78
C TYR A 147 9.95 31.68 13.32
N TRP A 148 9.79 31.63 14.63
CA TRP A 148 8.50 31.51 15.30
C TRP A 148 7.58 32.69 14.93
N ASP A 149 8.04 33.92 15.09
CA ASP A 149 7.23 35.12 14.87
C ASP A 149 6.69 35.24 13.43
N ASN A 150 7.42 34.66 12.46
CA ASN A 150 7.04 34.66 11.05
C ASN A 150 5.99 33.59 10.69
N TYR A 151 5.96 32.47 11.42
CA TYR A 151 5.19 31.28 11.04
C TYR A 151 4.26 30.75 12.13
N GLU A 152 4.15 31.40 13.28
CA GLU A 152 3.18 31.04 14.33
C GLU A 152 1.74 31.05 13.80
N ILE A 153 0.96 30.06 14.21
CA ILE A 153 -0.49 30.05 13.95
C ILE A 153 -1.15 31.20 14.70
N ARG A 154 -1.70 32.16 13.96
CA ARG A 154 -2.50 33.25 14.53
C ARG A 154 -3.96 32.79 14.67
N GLU A 155 -4.65 33.16 15.75
CA GLU A 155 -6.03 32.75 16.06
C GLU A 155 -7.04 33.02 14.92
N THR A 156 -6.75 33.98 14.03
CA THR A 156 -7.54 34.27 12.82
C THR A 156 -7.52 33.13 11.79
N ASP A 157 -6.47 32.32 11.75
CA ASP A 157 -6.36 31.17 10.84
C ASP A 157 -7.03 29.91 11.42
N ALA A 158 -7.13 29.79 12.74
CA ALA A 158 -7.80 28.67 13.41
C ALA A 158 -9.34 28.68 13.22
N SER A 159 -9.93 29.87 13.06
CA SER A 159 -11.39 30.06 12.91
C SER A 159 -11.89 29.96 11.46
N THR A 160 -10.97 29.82 10.49
CA THR A 160 -11.30 29.58 9.07
C THR A 160 -11.21 28.10 8.69
N MET A 161 -10.85 27.23 9.64
CA MET A 161 -10.71 25.79 9.41
C MET A 161 -12.06 25.10 9.63
N PRO A 162 -12.67 24.50 8.59
CA PRO A 162 -13.90 23.74 8.77
C PRO A 162 -13.63 22.53 9.68
N PRO A 163 -14.50 22.24 10.67
CA PRO A 163 -14.44 20.99 11.40
C PRO A 163 -14.75 19.86 10.42
N ASP A 164 -13.91 18.83 10.41
CA ASP A 164 -14.13 17.57 9.69
C ASP A 164 -14.54 17.69 8.21
N SER A 165 -13.76 18.43 7.41
CA SER A 165 -13.80 18.22 5.97
C SER A 165 -13.08 16.91 5.61
N PRO A 166 -13.70 16.00 4.84
CA PRO A 166 -13.06 14.75 4.45
C PRO A 166 -11.77 15.10 3.72
N MET A 167 -10.66 14.69 4.31
CA MET A 167 -9.30 14.93 3.82
C MET A 167 -9.24 14.71 2.30
N GLU A 168 -9.03 15.80 1.56
CA GLU A 168 -9.28 15.88 0.13
C GLU A 168 -8.60 14.76 -0.69
N SER A 169 -9.35 14.27 -1.68
CA SER A 169 -8.93 13.33 -2.72
C SER A 169 -7.61 13.76 -3.35
N PRO A 170 -6.61 12.88 -3.47
CA PRO A 170 -5.32 13.26 -4.01
C PRO A 170 -5.26 13.32 -5.54
N LEU A 171 -6.36 13.16 -6.29
CA LEU A 171 -6.56 13.51 -7.72
C LEU A 171 -8.05 13.44 -8.04
N SER A 172 -8.76 14.57 -8.10
CA SER A 172 -10.11 14.60 -8.70
C SER A 172 -9.97 14.90 -10.19
N PHE A 173 -9.82 13.87 -11.03
CA PHE A 173 -10.06 14.03 -12.47
C PHE A 173 -11.56 14.30 -12.66
N ARG A 174 -11.98 15.57 -12.60
CA ARG A 174 -13.28 15.98 -13.12
C ARG A 174 -13.16 16.01 -14.64
N LEU A 175 -13.68 14.97 -15.30
CA LEU A 175 -14.04 15.03 -16.70
C LEU A 175 -15.11 16.11 -16.86
N ARG A 176 -14.70 17.34 -17.22
CA ARG A 176 -15.62 18.42 -17.57
C ARG A 176 -16.15 18.12 -18.97
N ALA A 177 -17.29 17.43 -19.03
CA ALA A 177 -18.11 17.41 -20.24
C ALA A 177 -18.41 18.87 -20.64
N HIS A 178 -18.09 19.22 -21.88
CA HIS A 178 -18.34 20.53 -22.44
C HIS A 178 -19.85 20.81 -22.49
N GLY A 179 -20.26 21.93 -21.90
CA GLY A 179 -21.54 22.57 -22.13
C GLY A 179 -22.30 22.95 -20.86
N ASP A 180 -21.97 24.11 -20.26
CA ASP A 180 -22.97 25.17 -20.14
C ASP A 180 -22.34 26.51 -19.71
N LEU A 181 -22.97 27.59 -20.16
CA LEU A 181 -22.58 28.99 -20.01
C LEU A 181 -23.12 29.62 -18.71
N ARG A 182 -22.29 30.50 -18.10
CA ARG A 182 -22.63 31.64 -17.22
C ARG A 182 -23.07 31.36 -15.77
N ASP A 183 -22.24 31.74 -14.80
CA ASP A 183 -22.32 33.05 -14.11
C ASP A 183 -21.24 33.19 -13.00
N ALA A 184 -20.78 34.43 -12.82
CA ALA A 184 -19.69 34.81 -11.94
C ALA A 184 -20.19 35.37 -10.60
N VAL A 185 -19.71 34.86 -9.46
CA VAL A 185 -19.54 35.63 -8.21
C VAL A 185 -18.37 35.05 -7.40
N HIS A 186 -17.46 35.95 -6.99
CA HIS A 186 -16.25 35.75 -6.19
C HIS A 186 -16.40 34.82 -4.97
N ARG A 187 -15.60 33.74 -4.93
CA ARG A 187 -15.12 33.09 -3.71
C ARG A 187 -13.67 32.64 -3.90
N THR A 188 -12.76 33.22 -3.13
CA THR A 188 -11.36 32.80 -3.02
C THR A 188 -11.33 31.45 -2.30
N ARG A 189 -11.20 30.36 -3.06
CA ARG A 189 -10.95 29.01 -2.52
C ARG A 189 -9.47 28.71 -2.69
N ALA A 190 -8.83 28.29 -1.60
CA ALA A 190 -7.50 27.72 -1.61
C ALA A 190 -7.50 26.50 -2.55
N PHE A 191 -6.59 26.51 -3.52
CA PHE A 191 -6.48 25.46 -4.52
C PHE A 191 -5.80 24.23 -3.89
N SER A 192 -6.48 23.09 -4.01
CA SER A 192 -6.01 21.77 -3.59
C SER A 192 -4.72 21.42 -4.30
N ASP A 193 -3.66 21.24 -3.53
CA ASP A 193 -2.31 20.92 -4.00
C ASP A 193 -2.13 19.39 -4.14
N ALA A 194 -3.05 18.81 -4.91
CA ALA A 194 -3.04 17.42 -5.32
C ALA A 194 -2.69 17.38 -6.81
N ILE A 195 -1.38 17.53 -7.09
CA ILE A 195 -0.77 17.60 -8.43
C ILE A 195 -1.45 18.65 -9.34
N VAL A 196 -1.01 19.90 -9.21
CA VAL A 196 -1.29 20.95 -10.20
C VAL A 196 -0.56 20.60 -11.50
N LEU A 197 -1.22 19.84 -12.39
CA LEU A 197 -0.89 19.75 -13.82
C LEU A 197 -1.68 20.83 -14.59
N GLU A 198 -1.46 22.09 -14.24
CA GLU A 198 -1.75 23.24 -15.11
C GLU A 198 -0.63 24.29 -14.92
N THR A 199 0.58 23.89 -15.28
CA THR A 199 1.79 24.68 -15.66
C THR A 199 3.01 23.76 -15.48
N PRO A 200 4.08 23.90 -16.28
CA PRO A 200 5.22 22.98 -16.23
C PRO A 200 6.04 23.24 -14.96
N ARG A 201 5.63 22.63 -13.84
CA ARG A 201 6.46 22.46 -12.65
C ARG A 201 6.51 20.97 -12.28
N PRO A 202 7.38 20.19 -12.93
CA PRO A 202 7.48 18.75 -12.70
C PRO A 202 8.25 18.35 -11.44
N ALA A 203 8.81 19.27 -10.64
CA ALA A 203 9.62 18.89 -9.48
C ALA A 203 8.81 18.99 -8.17
N LEU A 204 8.77 17.89 -7.41
CA LEU A 204 8.36 17.90 -6.00
C LEU A 204 9.18 18.95 -5.22
N THR A 205 8.60 19.54 -4.18
CA THR A 205 9.33 20.47 -3.31
C THR A 205 10.53 19.75 -2.66
N PRO A 206 11.66 20.43 -2.41
CA PRO A 206 12.78 19.84 -1.67
C PRO A 206 12.33 19.20 -0.36
N PHE A 207 12.92 18.05 -0.02
CA PHE A 207 12.59 17.24 1.17
C PHE A 207 11.16 16.69 1.24
N HIS A 208 10.37 16.77 0.16
CA HIS A 208 9.07 16.10 0.13
C HIS A 208 9.27 14.58 0.23
N PRO A 209 8.68 13.87 1.21
CA PRO A 209 8.94 12.44 1.41
C PRO A 209 8.76 11.57 0.15
N ALA A 210 7.73 11.85 -0.67
CA ALA A 210 7.53 11.13 -1.95
C ALA A 210 8.70 11.16 -2.94
N SER A 211 9.69 12.05 -2.78
CA SER A 211 10.90 12.00 -3.62
C SER A 211 11.72 10.71 -3.37
N SER A 212 11.46 9.97 -2.28
CA SER A 212 12.07 8.66 -2.06
C SER A 212 11.38 7.50 -2.78
N LEU A 213 10.25 7.71 -3.45
CA LEU A 213 9.50 6.63 -4.11
C LEU A 213 10.33 5.76 -5.05
N PRO A 214 11.21 6.31 -5.93
CA PRO A 214 12.05 5.48 -6.78
C PRO A 214 13.05 4.64 -5.97
N ASN A 215 13.65 5.22 -4.93
CA ASN A 215 14.54 4.49 -4.03
C ASN A 215 13.77 3.43 -3.21
N PHE A 216 12.51 3.68 -2.85
CA PHE A 216 11.66 2.71 -2.18
C PHE A 216 11.39 1.50 -3.08
N LEU A 217 11.06 1.74 -4.36
CA LEU A 217 10.94 0.71 -5.38
C LEU A 217 12.24 -0.10 -5.51
N ASP A 218 13.38 0.57 -5.66
CA ASP A 218 14.66 -0.11 -5.83
C ASP A 218 15.05 -0.89 -4.58
N SER A 219 14.85 -0.33 -3.38
CA SER A 219 15.25 -0.97 -2.12
C SER A 219 14.49 -2.25 -1.84
N PHE A 220 13.17 -2.27 -2.10
CA PHE A 220 12.33 -3.43 -1.86
C PHE A 220 12.29 -4.40 -3.05
N GLY A 221 12.49 -3.92 -4.27
CA GLY A 221 12.37 -4.75 -5.46
C GLY A 221 10.98 -5.40 -5.57
N PRO A 222 10.90 -6.69 -5.92
CA PRO A 222 9.66 -7.45 -5.94
C PRO A 222 8.91 -7.48 -4.59
N LEU A 223 9.59 -7.34 -3.45
CA LEU A 223 8.95 -7.37 -2.11
C LEU A 223 8.03 -6.17 -1.85
N LEU A 224 8.08 -5.13 -2.69
CA LEU A 224 7.18 -3.99 -2.57
C LEU A 224 5.72 -4.42 -2.74
N PHE A 225 5.43 -5.39 -3.62
CA PHE A 225 4.08 -5.84 -3.91
C PHE A 225 3.40 -6.57 -2.74
N PRO A 226 4.01 -7.59 -2.10
CA PRO A 226 3.43 -8.19 -0.91
C PRO A 226 3.31 -7.19 0.26
N LEU A 227 4.27 -6.25 0.40
CA LEU A 227 4.16 -5.18 1.41
C LEU A 227 2.97 -4.25 1.15
N TYR A 228 2.78 -3.84 -0.11
CA TYR A 228 1.64 -3.07 -0.55
C TYR A 228 0.31 -3.81 -0.31
N ARG A 229 0.25 -5.11 -0.61
CA ARG A 229 -0.91 -5.96 -0.32
C ARG A 229 -1.23 -5.99 1.18
N ALA A 230 -0.21 -6.13 2.04
CA ALA A 230 -0.41 -6.04 3.49
C ALA A 230 -0.97 -4.67 3.93
N ALA A 231 -0.52 -3.58 3.31
CA ALA A 231 -1.05 -2.24 3.58
C ALA A 231 -2.51 -2.04 3.09
N LEU A 232 -2.90 -2.66 1.97
CA LEU A 232 -4.30 -2.72 1.50
C LEU A 232 -5.20 -3.52 2.46
N LEU A 233 -4.66 -4.56 3.08
CA LEU A 233 -5.30 -5.32 4.16
C LEU A 233 -5.33 -4.59 5.50
N ARG A 234 -4.91 -3.32 5.55
CA ARG A 234 -4.94 -2.46 6.74
C ARG A 234 -4.23 -3.07 7.95
N LYS A 235 -3.19 -3.86 7.67
CA LYS A 235 -2.29 -4.41 8.68
C LYS A 235 -1.50 -3.29 9.35
N ARG A 236 -1.14 -3.49 10.62
CA ARG A 236 -0.23 -2.64 11.39
C ARG A 236 1.22 -2.97 10.99
N ILE A 237 1.89 -2.05 10.31
CA ILE A 237 3.21 -2.29 9.69
C ILE A 237 4.29 -1.51 10.44
N LEU A 238 5.28 -2.22 10.96
CA LEU A 238 6.44 -1.65 11.64
C LEU A 238 7.72 -1.86 10.81
N PHE A 239 8.35 -0.76 10.40
CA PHE A 239 9.71 -0.76 9.84
C PHE A 239 10.73 -0.68 10.98
N MET A 240 11.57 -1.71 11.12
CA MET A 240 12.72 -1.72 12.01
C MET A 240 13.98 -1.35 11.23
N ALA A 241 14.69 -0.32 11.70
CA ALA A 241 15.85 0.23 11.03
C ALA A 241 16.92 0.69 12.02
N GLU A 242 18.13 0.96 11.54
CA GLU A 242 19.14 1.69 12.30
C GLU A 242 19.06 3.19 11.97
N ALA A 243 19.55 4.05 12.87
CA ALA A 243 19.69 5.47 12.55
C ALA A 243 20.65 5.66 11.35
N PRO A 244 20.36 6.53 10.38
CA PRO A 244 19.35 7.60 10.40
C PRO A 244 17.91 7.14 10.03
N VAL A 245 16.92 7.77 10.66
CA VAL A 245 15.49 7.45 10.50
C VAL A 245 14.77 8.25 9.42
N HIS A 246 15.41 9.26 8.82
CA HIS A 246 14.80 10.05 7.73
C HIS A 246 14.30 9.17 6.58
N MET A 247 15.13 8.24 6.09
CA MET A 247 14.76 7.37 4.97
C MET A 247 13.61 6.42 5.35
N PRO A 248 13.66 5.68 6.49
CA PRO A 248 12.53 4.88 6.95
C PRO A 248 11.22 5.70 7.11
N CYS A 249 11.31 6.93 7.62
CA CYS A 249 10.17 7.84 7.72
C CYS A 249 9.56 8.15 6.34
N SER A 250 10.40 8.36 5.32
CA SER A 250 9.91 8.58 3.96
C SER A 250 9.27 7.32 3.37
N TYR A 251 9.78 6.12 3.66
CA TYR A 251 9.14 4.86 3.25
C TYR A 251 7.78 4.63 3.91
N VAL A 252 7.62 5.03 5.18
CA VAL A 252 6.31 5.05 5.86
C VAL A 252 5.32 5.93 5.08
N TYR A 253 5.74 7.12 4.66
CA TYR A 253 4.91 8.00 3.84
C TYR A 253 4.59 7.38 2.47
N ASP A 254 5.60 6.85 1.78
CA ASP A 254 5.47 6.27 0.45
C ASP A 254 4.49 5.09 0.44
N LEU A 255 4.64 4.15 1.38
CA LEU A 255 3.70 3.03 1.50
C LEU A 255 2.27 3.50 1.80
N SER A 256 2.10 4.52 2.65
CA SER A 256 0.78 5.09 2.93
C SER A 256 0.14 5.75 1.69
N LEU A 257 0.97 6.33 0.82
CA LEU A 257 0.56 6.96 -0.43
C LEU A 257 0.19 5.92 -1.48
N LEU A 258 0.96 4.84 -1.61
CA LEU A 258 0.70 3.75 -2.56
C LEU A 258 -0.55 2.94 -2.16
N ALA A 259 -0.77 2.68 -0.87
CA ALA A 259 -1.91 1.91 -0.35
C ALA A 259 -3.17 2.76 -0.04
N SER A 260 -3.20 4.01 -0.53
CA SER A 260 -4.35 4.90 -0.41
C SER A 260 -5.45 4.50 -1.40
N LEU A 261 -6.65 4.23 -0.92
CA LEU A 261 -7.79 3.87 -1.77
C LEU A 261 -8.29 5.09 -2.56
N PRO A 262 -8.37 5.03 -3.90
CA PRO A 262 -9.00 6.07 -4.70
C PRO A 262 -10.48 6.29 -4.34
N ASN A 263 -10.90 7.56 -4.20
CA ASN A 263 -12.29 7.89 -3.85
C ASN A 263 -13.33 7.44 -4.89
N SER A 264 -12.91 7.18 -6.13
CA SER A 264 -13.75 6.60 -7.18
C SER A 264 -14.21 5.17 -6.87
N LEU A 265 -13.52 4.47 -5.96
CA LEU A 265 -13.85 3.09 -5.58
C LEU A 265 -14.78 3.02 -4.37
N LEU A 266 -14.93 4.11 -3.59
CA LEU A 266 -15.82 4.14 -2.42
C LEU A 266 -17.27 3.79 -2.75
N PRO A 267 -17.86 4.22 -3.88
CA PRO A 267 -19.22 3.81 -4.25
C PRO A 267 -19.38 2.32 -4.54
N LEU A 268 -18.31 1.58 -4.81
CA LEU A 268 -18.33 0.13 -5.07
C LEU A 268 -18.35 -0.71 -3.78
N LEU A 269 -18.10 -0.06 -2.64
CA LEU A 269 -17.95 -0.71 -1.35
C LEU A 269 -19.22 -0.57 -0.48
N PRO A 270 -19.50 -1.53 0.42
CA PRO A 270 -20.61 -1.40 1.36
C PRO A 270 -20.45 -0.16 2.25
N GLN A 271 -21.49 0.65 2.44
CA GLN A 271 -21.35 1.93 3.16
C GLN A 271 -21.15 1.80 4.68
N ASN A 272 -21.43 0.64 5.25
CA ASN A 272 -21.40 0.41 6.70
C ASN A 272 -20.11 -0.31 7.13
N GLY A 273 -19.42 0.23 8.12
CA GLY A 273 -18.28 -0.44 8.76
C GLY A 273 -17.02 -0.51 7.89
N LEU A 274 -16.84 0.43 6.96
CA LEU A 274 -15.63 0.47 6.13
C LEU A 274 -14.39 0.82 6.95
N PRO A 275 -13.26 0.12 6.73
CA PRO A 275 -12.00 0.54 7.29
C PRO A 275 -11.58 1.89 6.67
N SER A 276 -10.65 2.58 7.33
CA SER A 276 -10.13 3.85 6.81
C SER A 276 -9.64 3.68 5.36
N PRO A 277 -9.99 4.59 4.42
CA PRO A 277 -9.54 4.52 3.04
C PRO A 277 -8.03 4.70 2.89
N ARG A 278 -7.32 5.08 3.95
CA ARG A 278 -5.86 5.23 3.96
C ARG A 278 -5.27 4.75 5.27
N PRO A 279 -4.12 4.05 5.25
CA PRO A 279 -3.42 3.69 6.48
C PRO A 279 -2.78 4.94 7.09
N ARG A 280 -2.78 5.05 8.42
CA ARG A 280 -2.24 6.22 9.11
C ARG A 280 -0.70 6.13 9.25
N PRO A 281 0.08 7.07 8.70
CA PRO A 281 1.52 7.10 8.93
C PRO A 281 1.82 7.74 10.29
N LEU A 282 2.42 6.97 11.21
CA LEU A 282 2.87 7.44 12.52
C LEU A 282 4.35 7.90 12.52
N PHE A 283 5.10 7.53 11.47
CA PHE A 283 6.54 7.78 11.31
C PHE A 283 7.35 7.17 12.46
N ASN A 284 8.34 7.91 12.99
CA ASN A 284 9.18 7.44 14.07
C ASN A 284 8.36 7.26 15.34
N ILE A 285 8.37 6.04 15.86
CA ILE A 285 7.77 5.66 17.13
C ILE A 285 8.84 5.06 18.05
N GLY A 286 8.67 5.24 19.34
CA GLY A 286 9.57 4.68 20.35
C GLY A 286 8.84 3.93 21.46
N ILE A 287 9.60 3.56 22.50
CA ILE A 287 9.07 2.88 23.69
C ILE A 287 7.92 3.67 24.36
N HIS A 288 7.97 5.00 24.28
CA HIS A 288 6.95 5.88 24.85
C HIS A 288 5.59 5.80 24.14
N ASP A 289 5.56 5.32 22.90
CA ASP A 289 4.31 5.15 22.13
C ASP A 289 3.64 3.80 22.41
N ILE A 290 4.29 2.88 23.14
CA ILE A 290 3.73 1.55 23.44
C ILE A 290 2.33 1.62 24.06
N PRO A 291 2.04 2.48 25.07
CA PRO A 291 0.70 2.56 25.64
C PRO A 291 -0.36 2.96 24.60
N TYR A 292 -0.03 3.89 23.72
CA TYR A 292 -0.88 4.30 22.61
C TYR A 292 -1.10 3.16 21.61
N LEU A 293 -0.04 2.48 21.18
CA LEU A 293 -0.14 1.34 20.27
C LEU A 293 -0.92 0.16 20.87
N SER A 294 -0.80 -0.04 22.18
CA SER A 294 -1.51 -1.09 22.90
C SER A 294 -3.02 -0.86 22.94
N SER A 295 -3.49 0.38 22.79
CA SER A 295 -4.92 0.71 22.76
C SER A 295 -5.65 0.11 21.55
N PHE A 296 -4.92 -0.14 20.45
CA PHE A 296 -5.46 -0.74 19.24
C PHE A 296 -5.48 -2.28 19.28
N VAL A 297 -4.85 -2.89 20.29
CA VAL A 297 -4.73 -4.36 20.38
C VAL A 297 -6.09 -4.95 20.76
N GLY A 298 -6.64 -5.80 19.89
CA GLY A 298 -7.94 -6.44 20.08
C GLY A 298 -9.12 -5.59 19.59
N THR A 299 -8.87 -4.38 19.10
CA THR A 299 -9.88 -3.55 18.44
C THR A 299 -10.06 -4.01 16.99
N SER A 300 -11.30 -4.08 16.52
CA SER A 300 -11.57 -4.36 15.10
C SER A 300 -11.10 -3.19 14.24
N VAL A 301 -10.49 -3.49 13.08
CA VAL A 301 -10.05 -2.49 12.09
C VAL A 301 -11.20 -1.58 11.63
N ASN A 302 -12.44 -2.05 11.76
CA ASN A 302 -13.66 -1.32 11.38
C ASN A 302 -14.25 -0.48 12.53
N ALA A 303 -13.76 -0.63 13.77
CA ALA A 303 -14.29 0.06 14.95
C ALA A 303 -13.55 1.37 15.25
N GLU A 304 -12.24 1.42 14.97
CA GLU A 304 -11.42 2.62 15.18
C GLU A 304 -10.67 2.98 13.90
N HIS A 305 -10.84 4.22 13.44
CA HIS A 305 -10.19 4.75 12.23
C HIS A 305 -8.66 4.71 12.29
N ASP A 306 -8.08 4.60 13.49
CA ASP A 306 -6.65 4.60 13.77
C ASP A 306 -6.04 3.20 13.98
N ALA A 307 -6.85 2.14 13.93
CA ALA A 307 -6.37 0.78 14.16
C ALA A 307 -5.37 0.28 13.10
N ALA A 308 -5.36 0.90 11.91
CA ALA A 308 -4.46 0.60 10.81
C ALA A 308 -3.40 1.68 10.63
N TRP A 309 -2.15 1.36 10.95
CA TRP A 309 -1.04 2.31 10.92
C TRP A 309 0.24 1.74 10.32
N ILE A 310 1.10 2.64 9.88
CA ILE A 310 2.45 2.37 9.36
C ILE A 310 3.44 3.23 10.14
N ALA A 311 4.48 2.64 10.70
CA ALA A 311 5.46 3.34 11.53
C ALA A 311 6.87 2.79 11.31
N CYS A 312 7.89 3.54 11.71
CA CYS A 312 9.28 3.09 11.76
C CYS A 312 9.86 3.27 13.17
N SER A 313 10.85 2.46 13.52
CA SER A 313 11.55 2.60 14.80
C SER A 313 12.98 2.09 14.71
N THR A 314 13.82 2.59 15.61
CA THR A 314 15.15 2.07 15.90
C THR A 314 15.19 1.26 17.20
N ASP A 315 14.07 1.20 17.93
CA ASP A 315 13.98 0.52 19.21
C ASP A 315 13.60 -0.96 19.02
N SER A 316 14.60 -1.84 19.14
CA SER A 316 14.39 -3.29 19.08
C SER A 316 13.47 -3.84 20.18
N VAL A 317 13.20 -3.06 21.23
CA VAL A 317 12.21 -3.41 22.27
C VAL A 317 10.82 -3.63 21.67
N LEU A 318 10.46 -2.94 20.59
CA LEU A 318 9.18 -3.13 19.93
C LEU A 318 9.06 -4.52 19.28
N THR A 319 10.16 -5.10 18.76
CA THR A 319 10.10 -6.44 18.14
C THR A 319 9.82 -7.56 19.15
N MET A 320 10.06 -7.30 20.44
CA MET A 320 9.74 -8.21 21.54
C MET A 320 8.24 -8.25 21.87
N LYS A 321 7.43 -7.37 21.25
CA LYS A 321 5.99 -7.21 21.47
C LYS A 321 5.20 -7.42 20.18
N PRO A 322 5.13 -8.66 19.65
CA PRO A 322 4.48 -8.96 18.39
C PRO A 322 2.96 -8.72 18.41
N GLU A 323 2.35 -8.50 19.57
CA GLU A 323 0.94 -8.10 19.68
C GLU A 323 0.66 -6.70 19.13
N LEU A 324 1.68 -5.83 19.07
CA LEU A 324 1.53 -4.43 18.67
C LEU A 324 1.37 -4.26 17.16
N PHE A 325 1.95 -5.15 16.35
CA PHE A 325 1.96 -5.03 14.89
C PHE A 325 1.62 -6.38 14.22
N ASP A 326 1.20 -6.33 12.98
CA ASP A 326 0.90 -7.54 12.18
C ASP A 326 2.04 -7.87 11.22
N VAL A 327 2.81 -6.86 10.79
CA VAL A 327 3.92 -6.99 9.86
C VAL A 327 5.16 -6.28 10.40
N LEU A 328 6.28 -7.00 10.45
CA LEU A 328 7.61 -6.45 10.73
C LEU A 328 8.42 -6.41 9.45
N VAL A 329 8.91 -5.23 9.09
CA VAL A 329 9.84 -5.03 7.98
C VAL A 329 11.20 -4.70 8.57
N THR A 330 12.21 -5.55 8.37
CA THR A 330 13.59 -5.26 8.83
C THR A 330 14.39 -4.71 7.67
N LEU A 331 14.82 -3.45 7.79
CA LEU A 331 15.64 -2.82 6.76
C LEU A 331 17.10 -3.28 6.89
N PRO A 332 17.82 -3.44 5.75
CA PRO A 332 19.24 -3.74 5.76
C PRO A 332 20.04 -2.62 6.46
N PRO A 333 21.13 -2.97 7.17
CA PRO A 333 21.99 -1.99 7.81
C PRO A 333 22.74 -1.14 6.78
N ALA A 334 23.16 0.07 7.15
CA ALA A 334 23.72 1.03 6.18
C ALA A 334 24.96 0.51 5.40
N HIS A 335 25.76 -0.36 6.00
CA HIS A 335 26.94 -0.97 5.39
C HIS A 335 26.61 -2.02 4.31
N SER A 336 25.36 -2.48 4.22
CA SER A 336 24.96 -3.46 3.19
C SER A 336 24.90 -2.87 1.79
N LYS A 337 24.98 -1.54 1.66
CA LYS A 337 25.03 -0.85 0.35
C LYS A 337 26.29 -1.20 -0.44
N ASP A 338 27.38 -1.53 0.24
CA ASP A 338 28.67 -1.87 -0.36
C ASP A 338 28.85 -3.40 -0.53
N ALA A 339 27.80 -4.19 -0.26
CA ALA A 339 27.83 -5.63 -0.44
C ALA A 339 27.91 -6.00 -1.93
N ALA A 340 28.63 -7.09 -2.24
CA ALA A 340 28.79 -7.58 -3.61
C ALA A 340 27.46 -7.99 -4.25
N GLU A 341 26.52 -8.48 -3.44
CA GLU A 341 25.15 -8.79 -3.83
C GLU A 341 24.18 -7.85 -3.11
N LYS A 342 23.12 -7.48 -3.81
CA LYS A 342 22.09 -6.60 -3.26
C LYS A 342 21.34 -7.27 -2.11
N VAL A 343 21.41 -6.66 -0.93
CA VAL A 343 20.67 -7.11 0.26
C VAL A 343 19.31 -6.44 0.30
N PHE A 344 18.25 -7.24 0.28
CA PHE A 344 16.87 -6.77 0.36
C PHE A 344 16.35 -6.76 1.81
N PRO A 345 15.34 -5.93 2.12
CA PRO A 345 14.62 -6.00 3.39
C PRO A 345 13.95 -7.36 3.61
N THR A 346 13.76 -7.75 4.87
CA THR A 346 12.96 -8.93 5.21
C THR A 346 11.58 -8.51 5.71
N ILE A 347 10.55 -9.23 5.30
CA ILE A 347 9.15 -8.97 5.68
C ILE A 347 8.62 -10.19 6.43
N SER A 348 8.18 -10.01 7.67
CA SER A 348 7.64 -11.07 8.51
C SER A 348 6.21 -10.74 8.94
N ILE A 349 5.27 -11.64 8.66
CA ILE A 349 3.88 -11.53 9.14
C ILE A 349 3.72 -12.30 10.44
N PHE A 350 3.07 -11.68 11.42
CA PHE A 350 2.72 -12.27 12.71
C PHE A 350 1.22 -12.51 12.74
N HIS A 351 0.82 -13.77 12.94
CA HIS A 351 -0.60 -14.10 13.03
C HIS A 351 -1.13 -13.72 14.42
N THR A 352 -2.13 -12.84 14.46
CA THR A 352 -2.72 -12.28 15.69
C THR A 352 -3.53 -13.28 16.51
N GLN A 353 -3.81 -14.48 15.99
CA GLN A 353 -4.48 -15.53 16.75
C GLN A 353 -3.55 -16.73 17.00
N PRO A 354 -2.88 -16.80 18.17
CA PRO A 354 -2.22 -18.03 18.57
C PRO A 354 -3.28 -19.14 18.68
N THR A 355 -3.17 -20.17 17.84
CA THR A 355 -3.83 -21.44 18.12
C THR A 355 -3.34 -21.90 19.50
N ARG A 356 -4.29 -22.07 20.45
CA ARG A 356 -4.07 -22.25 21.89
C ARG A 356 -2.73 -22.93 22.22
N GLY A 357 -1.82 -22.18 22.85
CA GLY A 357 -0.61 -22.69 23.49
C GLY A 357 0.68 -22.71 22.65
N LYS A 358 0.68 -22.18 21.41
CA LYS A 358 1.89 -22.05 20.59
C LYS A 358 2.43 -20.62 20.62
N THR A 359 3.77 -20.50 20.68
CA THR A 359 4.48 -19.23 20.45
C THR A 359 4.06 -18.63 19.10
N PRO A 360 3.90 -17.31 18.98
CA PRO A 360 3.57 -16.68 17.71
C PRO A 360 4.61 -17.06 16.67
N GLN A 361 4.20 -17.79 15.63
CA GLN A 361 5.07 -18.14 14.51
C GLN A 361 5.02 -17.00 13.50
N SER A 362 6.19 -16.41 13.23
CA SER A 362 6.34 -15.45 12.14
C SER A 362 6.55 -16.21 10.83
N ILE A 363 5.87 -15.77 9.77
CA ILE A 363 6.08 -16.28 8.42
C ILE A 363 6.80 -15.20 7.62
N GLU A 364 7.97 -15.53 7.08
CA GLU A 364 8.69 -14.64 6.17
C GLU A 364 7.96 -14.63 4.82
N VAL A 365 7.64 -13.44 4.34
CA VAL A 365 6.90 -13.21 3.10
C VAL A 365 7.89 -13.03 1.97
N LYS A 366 7.61 -13.73 0.87
CA LYS A 366 8.34 -13.61 -0.39
C LYS A 366 7.43 -12.99 -1.45
N ALA A 367 8.03 -12.40 -2.46
CA ALA A 367 7.32 -11.95 -3.64
C ALA A 367 6.88 -13.14 -4.48
N THR A 368 5.74 -13.03 -5.17
CA THR A 368 5.30 -14.06 -6.10
C THR A 368 6.12 -14.02 -7.39
N GLN A 369 6.04 -15.08 -8.19
CA GLN A 369 6.64 -15.08 -9.53
C GLN A 369 6.04 -13.98 -10.41
N ARG A 370 4.72 -13.74 -10.28
CA ARG A 370 4.04 -12.61 -10.93
C ARG A 370 4.58 -11.26 -10.47
N ASP A 371 4.83 -11.07 -9.17
CA ASP A 371 5.37 -9.82 -8.61
C ASP A 371 6.78 -9.52 -9.12
N ALA A 372 7.63 -10.54 -9.27
CA ALA A 372 8.98 -10.39 -9.81
C ALA A 372 8.98 -9.92 -11.27
N ARG A 373 8.14 -10.54 -12.11
CA ARG A 373 7.94 -10.13 -13.51
C ARG A 373 7.38 -8.72 -13.59
N ARG A 374 6.37 -8.44 -12.77
CA ARG A 374 5.76 -7.11 -12.67
C ARG A 374 6.77 -6.03 -12.29
N TYR A 375 7.62 -6.29 -11.30
CA TYR A 375 8.69 -5.39 -10.90
C TYR A 375 9.64 -5.08 -12.07
N ALA A 376 10.06 -6.11 -12.82
CA ALA A 376 10.93 -5.93 -13.99
C ALA A 376 10.27 -5.05 -15.07
N THR A 377 9.00 -5.32 -15.40
CA THR A 377 8.22 -4.51 -16.35
C THR A 377 8.06 -3.07 -15.87
N LEU A 378 7.74 -2.88 -14.58
CA LEU A 378 7.59 -1.56 -13.97
C LEU A 378 8.90 -0.76 -14.03
N ARG A 379 10.02 -1.36 -13.64
CA ARG A 379 11.34 -0.71 -13.68
C ARG A 379 11.74 -0.34 -15.11
N LYS A 380 11.54 -1.24 -16.07
CA LYS A 380 11.79 -0.98 -17.50
C LYS A 380 10.93 0.18 -18.01
N GLY A 381 9.63 0.16 -17.70
CA GLY A 381 8.70 1.21 -18.12
C GLY A 381 9.01 2.58 -17.51
N LEU A 382 9.41 2.65 -16.23
CA LEU A 382 9.81 3.91 -15.59
C LEU A 382 11.05 4.53 -16.24
N ARG A 383 12.04 3.71 -16.65
CA ARG A 383 13.23 4.20 -17.39
C ARG A 383 12.82 4.91 -18.68
N HIS A 384 11.89 4.31 -19.44
CA HIS A 384 11.37 4.90 -20.68
C HIS A 384 10.60 6.21 -20.43
N VAL A 385 9.89 6.35 -19.31
CA VAL A 385 9.20 7.59 -18.92
C VAL A 385 10.19 8.69 -18.50
N THR A 386 11.37 8.32 -17.98
CA THR A 386 12.38 9.28 -17.47
C THR A 386 13.42 9.74 -18.49
N HIS A 387 13.75 8.93 -19.51
CA HIS A 387 14.82 9.22 -20.47
C HIS A 387 14.31 9.14 -21.93
N GLU A 388 14.13 10.29 -22.58
CA GLU A 388 14.04 10.37 -24.05
C GLU A 388 15.33 10.85 -24.75
N ASP A 389 16.37 11.29 -24.05
CA ASP A 389 17.62 11.70 -24.70
C ASP A 389 18.83 11.32 -23.83
N GLU A 390 19.56 10.27 -24.22
CA GLU A 390 21.03 10.19 -24.27
C GLU A 390 21.49 8.73 -24.52
N THR A 391 21.91 8.47 -25.76
CA THR A 391 22.73 7.33 -26.20
C THR A 391 22.28 5.92 -25.78
N ALA A 392 21.44 5.32 -26.62
CA ALA A 392 21.31 3.87 -26.72
C ALA A 392 22.62 3.22 -27.21
N SER A 393 23.64 3.14 -26.34
CA SER A 393 24.86 2.36 -26.58
C SER A 393 25.71 2.25 -25.31
N ALA A 394 25.34 1.38 -24.36
CA ALA A 394 26.29 0.69 -23.47
C ALA A 394 25.67 -0.32 -22.48
N GLU A 395 24.39 -0.20 -22.07
CA GLU A 395 23.85 -1.02 -20.96
C GLU A 395 22.69 -1.97 -21.34
N ALA A 396 22.40 -2.12 -22.63
CA ALA A 396 21.30 -3.00 -23.09
C ALA A 396 21.57 -4.51 -22.92
N ASP A 397 22.80 -4.91 -22.58
CA ASP A 397 23.19 -6.32 -22.46
C ASP A 397 23.00 -6.92 -21.05
N ASP A 398 22.59 -6.13 -20.03
CA ASP A 398 22.37 -6.66 -18.65
C ASP A 398 20.88 -6.94 -18.32
N ASP A 399 19.94 -6.44 -19.13
CA ASP A 399 18.50 -6.45 -18.80
C ASP A 399 17.71 -7.64 -19.41
N SER A 400 18.30 -8.43 -20.32
CA SER A 400 17.71 -9.74 -20.69
C SER A 400 17.73 -10.72 -19.51
N ASP A 401 18.57 -10.45 -18.51
CA ASP A 401 18.75 -11.28 -17.33
C ASP A 401 18.01 -10.79 -16.09
N ALA A 402 17.27 -9.67 -16.12
CA ALA A 402 16.59 -9.19 -14.90
C ALA A 402 15.48 -10.14 -14.43
N ALA A 403 14.70 -10.73 -15.35
CA ALA A 403 13.69 -11.74 -15.02
C ALA A 403 14.30 -13.09 -14.61
N SER A 404 15.43 -13.49 -15.22
CA SER A 404 16.17 -14.70 -14.87
C SER A 404 16.89 -14.57 -13.51
N THR A 405 17.35 -13.37 -13.16
CA THR A 405 18.01 -13.03 -11.89
C THR A 405 17.10 -13.26 -10.69
N TYR A 406 15.80 -12.99 -10.83
CA TYR A 406 14.84 -13.20 -9.74
C TYR A 406 14.31 -14.64 -9.65
N SER A 407 14.46 -15.44 -10.71
CA SER A 407 14.00 -16.83 -10.75
C SER A 407 14.70 -17.73 -9.72
N SER A 408 15.93 -17.38 -9.33
CA SER A 408 16.73 -18.04 -8.28
C SER A 408 16.92 -17.20 -7.01
N SER A 409 16.27 -16.03 -6.93
CA SER A 409 16.48 -15.08 -5.84
C SER A 409 15.76 -15.53 -4.56
N PRO A 410 16.41 -15.41 -3.37
CA PRO A 410 15.80 -15.87 -2.11
C PRO A 410 14.54 -15.10 -1.71
N ILE A 411 14.32 -13.92 -2.28
CA ILE A 411 13.17 -13.04 -2.00
C ILE A 411 11.91 -13.37 -2.83
N VAL A 412 12.01 -14.27 -3.80
CA VAL A 412 10.88 -14.73 -4.63
C VAL A 412 10.53 -16.17 -4.23
N GLU A 413 9.25 -16.48 -4.21
CA GLU A 413 8.80 -17.86 -3.97
C GLU A 413 9.27 -18.79 -5.10
N PRO A 414 9.66 -20.04 -4.81
CA PRO A 414 9.95 -21.00 -5.86
C PRO A 414 8.67 -21.31 -6.65
N LEU A 415 8.84 -21.76 -7.90
CA LEU A 415 7.71 -22.23 -8.70
C LEU A 415 6.96 -23.33 -7.95
N SER A 416 5.64 -23.19 -7.86
CA SER A 416 4.78 -24.21 -7.27
C SER A 416 4.91 -25.54 -8.04
N TRP A 417 4.87 -26.67 -7.34
CA TRP A 417 4.83 -27.99 -7.95
C TRP A 417 3.66 -28.17 -8.91
N THR A 418 2.50 -27.57 -8.61
CA THR A 418 1.35 -27.57 -9.52
C THR A 418 1.67 -26.87 -10.83
N ARG A 419 2.28 -25.68 -10.75
CA ARG A 419 2.73 -24.94 -11.93
C ARG A 419 3.76 -25.74 -12.73
N LEU A 420 4.78 -26.30 -12.07
CA LEU A 420 5.81 -27.11 -12.73
C LEU A 420 5.22 -28.35 -13.42
N ALA A 421 4.27 -29.03 -12.76
CA ALA A 421 3.60 -30.18 -13.34
C ALA A 421 2.73 -29.78 -14.54
N TYR A 422 2.01 -28.66 -14.45
CA TYR A 422 1.21 -28.11 -15.55
C TYR A 422 2.07 -27.75 -16.75
N THR A 423 3.09 -26.92 -16.56
CA THR A 423 3.95 -26.45 -17.66
C THR A 423 4.73 -27.60 -18.27
N SER A 424 5.21 -28.55 -17.45
CA SER A 424 5.83 -29.77 -17.96
C SER A 424 4.83 -30.59 -18.78
N PHE A 425 3.62 -30.82 -18.28
CA PHE A 425 2.61 -31.57 -19.01
C PHE A 425 2.22 -30.89 -20.33
N ILE A 426 1.99 -29.57 -20.33
CA ILE A 426 1.69 -28.80 -21.54
C ILE A 426 2.87 -28.84 -22.51
N TRP A 427 4.11 -28.71 -22.04
CA TRP A 427 5.29 -28.85 -22.88
C TRP A 427 5.39 -30.25 -23.50
N TRP A 428 5.17 -31.31 -22.72
CA TRP A 428 5.14 -32.69 -23.22
C TRP A 428 3.99 -32.95 -24.19
N ALA A 429 2.80 -32.44 -23.90
CA ALA A 429 1.61 -32.60 -24.73
C ALA A 429 1.69 -31.80 -26.04
N SER A 430 2.36 -30.64 -26.01
CA SER A 430 2.56 -29.77 -27.18
C SER A 430 3.83 -30.08 -27.97
N ALA A 431 4.74 -30.91 -27.44
CA ALA A 431 5.96 -31.36 -28.11
C ALA A 431 5.64 -32.13 -29.42
N GLY A 432 5.46 -31.39 -30.51
CA GLY A 432 5.12 -31.91 -31.83
C GLY A 432 4.13 -31.05 -32.63
N GLU A 433 3.36 -30.17 -31.98
CA GLU A 433 2.36 -29.31 -32.61
C GLU A 433 2.80 -27.84 -32.53
N LYS A 434 3.23 -27.25 -33.66
CA LYS A 434 3.38 -25.79 -33.76
C LYS A 434 1.99 -25.14 -33.81
N ARG A 435 1.31 -25.03 -32.69
CA ARG A 435 0.11 -24.20 -32.57
C ARG A 435 0.51 -22.87 -31.95
N ASP A 436 0.44 -21.81 -32.76
CA ASP A 436 0.19 -20.45 -32.27
C ASP A 436 -1.11 -20.50 -31.46
N GLY A 437 -1.11 -20.02 -30.22
CA GLY A 437 -2.33 -19.71 -29.46
C GLY A 437 -2.46 -20.27 -28.04
N LEU A 438 -1.54 -21.10 -27.54
CA LEU A 438 -1.64 -21.74 -26.21
C LEU A 438 -0.28 -21.96 -25.51
N SER A 439 0.74 -21.16 -25.86
CA SER A 439 2.07 -21.28 -25.24
C SER A 439 2.16 -20.47 -23.95
N GLU A 440 2.99 -20.93 -23.00
CA GLU A 440 3.35 -20.20 -21.78
C GLU A 440 3.83 -18.76 -22.10
N GLU A 441 4.45 -18.59 -23.28
CA GLU A 441 4.90 -17.29 -23.79
C GLU A 441 3.74 -16.32 -24.03
N GLU A 442 2.60 -16.75 -24.56
CA GLU A 442 1.44 -15.87 -24.79
C GLU A 442 0.76 -15.43 -23.48
N GLU A 443 0.66 -16.33 -22.50
CA GLU A 443 0.16 -15.96 -21.17
C GLU A 443 1.08 -14.92 -20.51
N GLU A 444 2.40 -15.06 -20.69
CA GLU A 444 3.39 -14.11 -20.22
C GLU A 444 3.30 -12.78 -20.96
N GLU A 445 3.16 -12.79 -22.29
CA GLU A 445 2.94 -11.60 -23.10
C GLU A 445 1.68 -10.85 -22.66
N HIS A 446 0.58 -11.56 -22.45
CA HIS A 446 -0.66 -10.95 -21.96
C HIS A 446 -0.50 -10.33 -20.56
N GLN A 447 0.22 -10.99 -19.65
CA GLN A 447 0.54 -10.43 -18.33
C GLN A 447 1.44 -9.17 -18.42
N MET A 448 2.41 -9.18 -19.33
CA MET A 448 3.28 -8.02 -19.58
C MET A 448 2.50 -6.85 -20.18
N GLU A 449 1.58 -7.12 -21.12
CA GLU A 449 0.70 -6.10 -21.68
C GLU A 449 -0.19 -5.48 -20.62
N GLN A 450 -0.80 -6.31 -19.75
CA GLN A 450 -1.63 -5.86 -18.64
C GLN A 450 -0.85 -4.90 -17.71
N ASP A 451 0.38 -5.26 -17.32
CA ASP A 451 1.21 -4.39 -16.48
C ASP A 451 1.67 -3.12 -17.20
N THR A 452 1.94 -3.20 -18.50
CA THR A 452 2.33 -2.04 -19.31
C THR A 452 1.18 -1.03 -19.43
N ARG A 453 -0.07 -1.51 -19.52
CA ARG A 453 -1.27 -0.66 -19.49
C ARG A 453 -1.42 0.11 -18.18
N LEU A 454 -0.94 -0.42 -17.06
CA LEU A 454 -0.94 0.30 -15.78
C LEU A 454 0.00 1.50 -15.79
N LEU A 455 1.02 1.54 -16.66
CA LEU A 455 1.92 2.68 -16.85
C LEU A 455 1.44 3.69 -17.91
N ALA A 456 0.66 3.23 -18.90
CA ALA A 456 0.20 4.07 -20.01
C ALA A 456 -0.52 5.35 -19.52
N SER A 457 -0.09 6.54 -19.96
CA SER A 457 -0.75 7.79 -19.57
C SER A 457 -2.21 7.78 -20.05
N VAL A 458 -3.13 8.41 -19.31
CA VAL A 458 -4.58 8.45 -19.67
C VAL A 458 -4.82 9.02 -21.09
N GLU A 459 -3.84 9.71 -21.68
CA GLU A 459 -3.88 10.28 -23.03
C GLU A 459 -3.61 9.26 -24.16
N THR A 460 -3.22 8.02 -23.85
CA THR A 460 -2.87 6.98 -24.85
C THR A 460 -3.98 5.93 -25.09
N LEU A 461 -5.22 6.19 -24.67
CA LEU A 461 -6.35 5.34 -25.09
C LEU A 461 -6.68 5.62 -26.58
N PRO A 462 -6.69 4.62 -27.47
CA PRO A 462 -7.12 4.83 -28.85
C PRO A 462 -8.59 5.23 -28.86
N SER A 463 -8.87 6.42 -29.38
CA SER A 463 -10.24 6.89 -29.61
C SER A 463 -10.93 6.00 -30.68
N PRO A 464 -12.25 5.82 -30.63
CA PRO A 464 -12.96 4.91 -31.54
C PRO A 464 -12.83 5.40 -32.99
N PRO A 465 -12.89 4.49 -33.98
CA PRO A 465 -12.59 4.83 -35.37
C PRO A 465 -13.75 5.63 -35.97
N SER A 466 -13.66 6.96 -35.90
CA SER A 466 -14.49 7.85 -36.71
C SER A 466 -13.73 8.23 -37.96
N GLY A 467 -14.26 7.79 -39.11
CA GLY A 467 -13.60 7.86 -40.40
C GLY A 467 -13.36 9.27 -40.95
N SER A 468 -12.46 9.28 -41.93
CA SER A 468 -12.31 10.27 -43.00
C SER A 468 -11.46 11.52 -42.74
N LEU A 469 -10.28 11.48 -43.36
CA LEU A 469 -9.57 12.53 -44.10
C LEU A 469 -8.94 13.71 -43.34
N GLY A 470 -7.62 13.61 -43.19
CA GLY A 470 -6.69 14.70 -43.48
C GLY A 470 -6.48 15.71 -42.34
N ARG A 471 -5.53 15.43 -41.44
CA ARG A 471 -4.91 16.49 -40.63
C ARG A 471 -3.46 16.16 -40.29
N ARG A 472 -2.61 17.18 -40.47
CA ARG A 472 -1.17 17.20 -40.20
C ARG A 472 -0.85 16.55 -38.85
N SER A 473 0.15 15.67 -38.85
CA SER A 473 0.85 15.22 -37.66
C SER A 473 1.25 16.43 -36.80
N ILE A 474 0.53 16.63 -35.71
CA ILE A 474 1.01 17.37 -34.55
C ILE A 474 1.48 16.26 -33.64
N GLN A 475 2.80 16.13 -33.49
CA GLN A 475 3.40 15.27 -32.46
C GLN A 475 2.71 15.57 -31.13
N PRO A 476 2.19 14.57 -30.40
CA PRO A 476 1.91 14.76 -28.99
C PRO A 476 3.28 15.06 -28.37
N GLN A 477 3.45 16.29 -27.92
CA GLN A 477 4.57 16.64 -27.07
C GLN A 477 4.27 15.97 -25.72
N GLU A 478 4.67 14.71 -25.57
CA GLU A 478 4.48 13.95 -24.34
C GLU A 478 5.14 14.73 -23.20
N SER A 479 4.32 15.22 -22.27
CA SER A 479 4.84 15.83 -21.06
C SER A 479 5.50 14.72 -20.24
N THR A 480 6.83 14.71 -20.18
CA THR A 480 7.61 13.79 -19.32
C THR A 480 7.09 13.86 -17.89
N GLN A 481 6.41 12.81 -17.43
CA GLN A 481 5.92 12.74 -16.07
C GLN A 481 7.07 12.34 -15.12
N PRO A 482 7.22 13.00 -13.96
CA PRO A 482 8.15 12.57 -12.93
C PRO A 482 7.94 11.09 -12.53
N PRO A 483 9.01 10.32 -12.28
CA PRO A 483 8.91 8.91 -11.94
C PRO A 483 8.07 8.66 -10.68
N GLU A 484 8.07 9.59 -9.73
CA GLU A 484 7.24 9.54 -8.52
C GLU A 484 5.74 9.55 -8.85
N ILE A 485 5.33 10.39 -9.80
CA ILE A 485 3.94 10.53 -10.21
C ILE A 485 3.50 9.28 -10.99
N ALA A 486 4.35 8.80 -11.89
CA ALA A 486 4.12 7.56 -12.64
C ALA A 486 3.94 6.36 -11.69
N LEU A 487 4.78 6.26 -10.65
CA LEU A 487 4.67 5.22 -9.62
C LEU A 487 3.36 5.29 -8.84
N VAL A 488 2.96 6.48 -8.37
CA VAL A 488 1.69 6.64 -7.65
C VAL A 488 0.50 6.31 -8.56
N ALA A 489 0.54 6.71 -9.83
CA ALA A 489 -0.51 6.41 -10.79
C ALA A 489 -0.61 4.90 -11.07
N TYR A 490 0.54 4.23 -11.22
CA TYR A 490 0.63 2.78 -11.41
C TYR A 490 -0.06 2.02 -10.28
N PHE A 491 0.32 2.27 -9.02
CA PHE A 491 -0.26 1.57 -7.87
C PHE A 491 -1.74 1.88 -7.68
N ARG A 492 -2.19 3.12 -7.95
CA ARG A 492 -3.64 3.43 -7.90
C ARG A 492 -4.45 2.67 -8.94
N ARG A 493 -3.91 2.52 -10.16
CA ARG A 493 -4.56 1.73 -11.22
C ARG A 493 -4.58 0.26 -10.85
N LEU A 494 -3.51 -0.26 -10.28
CA LEU A 494 -3.46 -1.62 -9.73
C LEU A 494 -4.50 -1.80 -8.61
N THR A 495 -4.63 -0.84 -7.68
CA THR A 495 -5.70 -0.87 -6.66
C THR A 495 -7.08 -0.87 -7.32
N ALA A 496 -7.32 0.00 -8.30
CA ALA A 496 -8.61 0.10 -8.97
C ALA A 496 -8.96 -1.19 -9.70
N GLN A 497 -8.01 -1.78 -10.42
CA GLN A 497 -8.18 -3.07 -11.11
C GLN A 497 -8.60 -4.16 -10.11
N ILE A 498 -7.88 -4.32 -8.99
CA ILE A 498 -8.22 -5.30 -7.95
C ILE A 498 -9.64 -5.09 -7.41
N PHE A 499 -9.98 -3.85 -7.02
CA PHE A 499 -11.26 -3.56 -6.37
C PHE A 499 -12.45 -3.60 -7.34
N ILE A 500 -12.27 -3.22 -8.61
CA ILE A 500 -13.32 -3.30 -9.63
C ILE A 500 -13.63 -4.76 -9.91
N THR A 501 -12.62 -5.59 -10.19
CA THR A 501 -12.82 -7.03 -10.41
C THR A 501 -13.50 -7.69 -9.22
N LEU A 502 -13.12 -7.36 -7.98
CA LEU A 502 -13.80 -7.89 -6.79
C LEU A 502 -15.23 -7.41 -6.63
N SER A 503 -15.51 -6.14 -6.94
CA SER A 503 -16.89 -5.63 -6.96
C SER A 503 -17.75 -6.43 -7.95
N ASP A 504 -17.22 -6.73 -9.13
CA ASP A 504 -17.92 -7.48 -10.17
C ASP A 504 -18.11 -8.95 -9.76
N VAL A 505 -17.11 -9.59 -9.15
CA VAL A 505 -17.23 -10.94 -8.56
C VAL A 505 -18.33 -10.98 -7.49
N VAL A 506 -18.34 -9.98 -6.61
CA VAL A 506 -19.33 -9.84 -5.54
C VAL A 506 -20.74 -9.66 -6.14
N ALA A 507 -20.88 -8.82 -7.15
CA ALA A 507 -22.15 -8.59 -7.83
C ALA A 507 -22.67 -9.83 -8.57
N ARG A 508 -21.78 -10.58 -9.28
CA ARG A 508 -22.13 -11.85 -9.94
C ARG A 508 -22.58 -12.92 -8.96
N HIS A 509 -21.97 -12.96 -7.77
CA HIS A 509 -22.39 -13.87 -6.72
C HIS A 509 -23.77 -13.50 -6.18
N ASP A 510 -24.05 -12.20 -6.00
CA ASP A 510 -25.31 -11.72 -5.45
C ASP A 510 -26.47 -11.89 -6.43
N SER A 511 -26.24 -11.74 -7.75
CA SER A 511 -27.25 -12.02 -8.77
C SER A 511 -27.62 -13.50 -8.80
N ARG A 512 -26.62 -14.39 -8.76
CA ARG A 512 -26.85 -15.86 -8.82
C ARG A 512 -27.60 -16.42 -7.61
N ASN A 513 -27.53 -15.74 -6.48
CA ASN A 513 -28.21 -16.13 -5.25
C ASN A 513 -29.51 -15.33 -5.00
N SER A 514 -30.00 -14.61 -6.02
CA SER A 514 -31.28 -13.91 -5.95
C SER A 514 -32.45 -14.89 -6.11
N PRO A 515 -33.48 -14.84 -5.24
CA PRO A 515 -34.61 -15.77 -5.28
C PRO A 515 -35.55 -15.61 -6.48
N ASP A 516 -35.31 -14.64 -7.38
CA ASP A 516 -36.13 -14.40 -8.57
C ASP A 516 -35.63 -15.20 -9.80
N ASP A 517 -34.51 -15.92 -9.70
CA ASP A 517 -33.96 -16.77 -10.79
C ASP A 517 -34.36 -18.26 -10.69
N ASP A 518 -35.20 -18.64 -9.71
CA ASP A 518 -35.77 -20.00 -9.64
C ASP A 518 -36.96 -20.21 -10.62
N ASP A 519 -37.34 -19.21 -11.42
CA ASP A 519 -38.51 -19.29 -12.32
C ASP A 519 -38.21 -19.15 -13.83
N ALA A 520 -36.95 -19.14 -14.26
CA ALA A 520 -36.62 -19.12 -15.70
C ALA A 520 -35.24 -19.71 -16.01
N ASP A 521 -35.18 -21.05 -16.06
CA ASP A 521 -34.56 -21.81 -17.15
C ASP A 521 -34.53 -23.30 -16.74
N ASP A 522 -35.63 -24.01 -17.00
CA ASP A 522 -35.59 -25.44 -17.30
C ASP A 522 -34.81 -25.62 -18.62
N GLU A 523 -33.47 -25.52 -18.56
CA GLU A 523 -32.61 -26.21 -19.52
C GLU A 523 -32.27 -27.59 -18.96
N GLU A 524 -32.83 -28.59 -19.64
CA GLU A 524 -32.62 -30.02 -19.43
C GLU A 524 -31.14 -30.36 -19.14
N ILE A 525 -30.85 -30.77 -17.91
CA ILE A 525 -29.63 -31.54 -17.61
C ILE A 525 -29.89 -32.97 -18.14
N PRO A 526 -29.06 -33.52 -19.06
CA PRO A 526 -29.14 -34.94 -19.35
C PRO A 526 -28.65 -35.72 -18.13
N GLU A 527 -29.56 -36.41 -17.46
CA GLU A 527 -29.25 -37.44 -16.48
C GLU A 527 -28.65 -38.66 -17.19
N GLU A 528 -27.32 -38.76 -17.25
CA GLU A 528 -26.61 -40.03 -17.44
C GLU A 528 -25.41 -40.10 -16.49
N ASP A 529 -25.64 -40.71 -15.32
CA ASP A 529 -24.87 -41.87 -14.82
C ASP A 529 -25.10 -42.07 -13.33
N SER A 530 -26.15 -42.81 -12.97
CA SER A 530 -26.29 -43.51 -11.69
C SER A 530 -27.44 -44.53 -11.79
N ILE A 531 -27.23 -45.63 -12.52
CA ILE A 531 -28.12 -46.79 -12.44
C ILE A 531 -27.69 -47.61 -11.21
N PRO A 532 -28.51 -47.78 -10.16
CA PRO A 532 -28.23 -48.76 -9.12
C PRO A 532 -28.65 -50.13 -9.65
N TYR A 533 -27.68 -51.00 -9.91
CA TYR A 533 -27.93 -52.43 -10.06
C TYR A 533 -28.31 -53.01 -8.68
N GLU A 534 -29.60 -53.25 -8.48
CA GLU A 534 -30.08 -54.23 -7.49
C GLU A 534 -29.95 -55.61 -8.11
N ASP A 535 -29.12 -56.48 -7.52
CA ASP A 535 -29.16 -57.91 -7.77
C ASP A 535 -29.35 -58.60 -6.42
N ASP A 536 -30.55 -59.13 -6.25
CA ASP A 536 -30.99 -59.96 -5.13
C ASP A 536 -30.77 -61.43 -5.54
N PRO A 537 -30.15 -62.26 -4.68
CA PRO A 537 -30.46 -63.67 -4.74
C PRO A 537 -30.85 -64.24 -3.37
N GLU A 538 -32.10 -64.68 -3.28
CA GLU A 538 -32.55 -65.70 -2.33
C GLU A 538 -31.91 -67.08 -2.64
N ASP A 539 -31.31 -67.65 -1.59
CA ASP A 539 -31.33 -69.06 -1.14
C ASP A 539 -30.93 -70.23 -2.07
N ASP A 540 -29.84 -70.95 -1.72
CA ASP A 540 -29.85 -72.36 -1.23
C ASP A 540 -28.43 -72.99 -1.22
N GLY A 541 -28.12 -73.75 -0.15
CA GLY A 541 -27.13 -74.85 -0.16
C GLY A 541 -25.70 -74.60 0.35
N GLY A 542 -25.41 -74.97 1.63
CA GLY A 542 -24.05 -75.00 2.25
C GLY A 542 -23.11 -76.11 1.73
N PRO A 543 -22.08 -76.61 2.48
CA PRO A 543 -21.53 -76.20 3.79
C PRO A 543 -19.97 -76.08 3.85
N GLY A 544 -19.44 -75.07 4.57
CA GLY A 544 -18.14 -74.97 5.30
C GLY A 544 -16.80 -75.53 4.71
N PRO A 545 -15.67 -75.51 5.47
CA PRO A 545 -15.40 -74.84 6.74
C PRO A 545 -14.05 -74.07 6.82
N SER A 546 -13.92 -73.29 7.90
CA SER A 546 -12.70 -73.07 8.72
C SER A 546 -11.52 -72.26 8.16
N LEU A 547 -11.20 -71.14 8.82
CA LEU A 547 -10.06 -71.07 9.75
C LEU A 547 -10.03 -69.74 10.54
N THR A 548 -10.20 -69.93 11.85
CA THR A 548 -9.77 -69.13 13.01
C THR A 548 -8.50 -68.29 12.79
N ILE A 549 -8.40 -67.05 13.32
CA ILE A 549 -7.85 -66.66 14.63
C ILE A 549 -8.06 -65.12 14.68
N GLY A 550 -8.60 -64.43 15.68
CA GLY A 550 -8.62 -64.70 17.12
C GLY A 550 -7.77 -63.64 17.84
N ARG A 551 -8.37 -62.48 18.18
CA ARG A 551 -8.10 -61.81 19.47
C ARG A 551 -9.18 -60.78 19.84
N GLN A 552 -9.97 -61.20 20.81
CA GLN A 552 -10.75 -60.38 21.77
C GLN A 552 -9.77 -59.48 22.57
N SER A 553 -10.18 -58.43 23.31
CA SER A 553 -11.37 -58.30 24.16
C SER A 553 -11.46 -56.89 24.76
N THR A 554 -12.72 -56.44 24.96
CA THR A 554 -13.30 -55.68 26.11
C THR A 554 -12.82 -54.25 26.36
N GLN A 555 -13.67 -53.24 26.56
CA GLN A 555 -14.81 -53.13 27.51
C GLN A 555 -15.58 -51.83 27.16
N GLU A 556 -16.88 -51.86 26.80
CA GLU A 556 -18.07 -51.49 27.63
C GLU A 556 -17.97 -50.08 28.29
N ASP A 557 -18.92 -49.14 28.24
CA ASP A 557 -20.36 -49.21 27.98
C ASP A 557 -20.98 -47.79 27.78
N ASP A 558 -22.21 -47.78 27.26
CA ASP A 558 -23.31 -46.82 27.45
C ASP A 558 -23.20 -45.33 27.09
N SER A 559 -24.04 -44.89 26.13
CA SER A 559 -25.23 -44.06 26.43
C SER A 559 -26.03 -43.72 25.17
N ARG A 560 -27.27 -44.20 25.16
CA ARG A 560 -28.32 -44.04 24.15
C ARG A 560 -28.88 -42.61 24.06
N SER A 561 -29.44 -42.29 22.89
CA SER A 561 -30.60 -41.42 22.60
C SER A 561 -30.34 -39.98 22.08
N PRO A 562 -31.27 -39.38 21.32
CA PRO A 562 -31.75 -39.83 20.01
C PRO A 562 -31.79 -38.69 18.95
N LEU A 563 -31.75 -39.09 17.68
CA LEU A 563 -32.06 -38.26 16.51
C LEU A 563 -33.58 -38.00 16.43
N LEU A 564 -33.94 -36.74 16.17
CA LEU A 564 -35.27 -36.17 15.82
C LEU A 564 -36.34 -36.01 16.92
N GLN A 565 -36.64 -34.75 17.24
CA GLN A 565 -37.95 -34.30 17.75
C GLN A 565 -38.15 -32.81 17.38
N GLN A 566 -38.95 -32.50 16.36
CA GLN A 566 -40.39 -32.17 16.42
C GLN A 566 -40.69 -30.68 16.62
N GLN A 567 -41.34 -30.15 15.60
CA GLN A 567 -42.01 -28.87 15.45
C GLN A 567 -42.94 -28.53 16.63
N GLN A 568 -42.71 -27.39 17.29
CA GLN A 568 -43.73 -26.67 18.06
C GLN A 568 -43.61 -25.16 17.82
N THR A 569 -44.72 -24.60 17.33
CA THR A 569 -45.00 -23.18 17.11
C THR A 569 -45.35 -22.46 18.41
N ALA A 570 -44.77 -21.28 18.67
CA ALA A 570 -45.36 -20.25 19.53
C ALA A 570 -44.80 -18.84 19.22
N THR A 571 -45.55 -18.12 18.39
CA THR A 571 -45.86 -16.66 18.37
C THR A 571 -44.94 -15.65 19.07
N GLY A 572 -44.44 -14.66 18.31
CA GLY A 572 -43.94 -13.39 18.84
C GLY A 572 -43.37 -12.40 17.81
N THR A 573 -44.24 -11.56 17.25
CA THR A 573 -44.03 -10.21 16.67
C THR A 573 -43.11 -10.01 15.43
N HIS A 574 -43.74 -9.45 14.40
CA HIS A 574 -43.18 -8.92 13.15
C HIS A 574 -41.83 -8.20 13.29
N ASP A 575 -40.82 -8.71 12.59
CA ASP A 575 -39.80 -7.88 11.99
C ASP A 575 -39.55 -8.35 10.55
N VAL A 576 -39.50 -7.38 9.64
CA VAL A 576 -39.50 -7.58 8.19
C VAL A 576 -38.08 -7.90 7.73
N ARG A 577 -37.89 -9.14 7.25
CA ARG A 577 -36.99 -9.56 6.16
C ARG A 577 -35.51 -9.14 6.27
N ALA A 578 -34.72 -9.94 6.98
CA ALA A 578 -33.28 -10.07 6.76
C ALA A 578 -32.86 -11.54 6.94
N SER A 579 -32.82 -12.29 5.84
CA SER A 579 -32.14 -13.58 5.79
C SER A 579 -31.75 -13.84 4.34
N TYR A 580 -30.76 -13.09 3.85
CA TYR A 580 -29.89 -13.60 2.80
C TYR A 580 -28.98 -14.63 3.47
N ASN A 581 -28.72 -15.75 2.80
CA ASN A 581 -27.74 -16.75 3.26
C ASN A 581 -26.33 -16.14 3.23
N ASP A 582 -25.95 -15.41 4.29
CA ASP A 582 -24.59 -14.92 4.57
C ASP A 582 -23.59 -16.07 4.86
N SER A 583 -23.92 -17.29 4.46
CA SER A 583 -23.15 -18.50 4.73
C SER A 583 -22.40 -19.06 3.52
N ASP A 584 -22.83 -18.78 2.29
CA ASP A 584 -22.12 -19.27 1.09
C ASP A 584 -20.95 -18.32 0.77
N PRO A 585 -19.69 -18.79 0.78
CA PRO A 585 -18.55 -17.94 0.45
C PRO A 585 -18.57 -17.52 -1.02
N VAL A 586 -18.23 -16.26 -1.27
CA VAL A 586 -18.03 -15.70 -2.61
C VAL A 586 -16.95 -16.51 -3.33
N LYS A 587 -17.31 -17.15 -4.45
CA LYS A 587 -16.38 -17.94 -5.27
C LYS A 587 -15.62 -17.00 -6.20
N ILE A 588 -14.30 -17.04 -6.12
CA ILE A 588 -13.39 -16.26 -6.98
C ILE A 588 -12.64 -17.25 -7.87
N THR A 589 -12.73 -17.07 -9.18
CA THR A 589 -12.11 -17.96 -10.16
C THR A 589 -10.63 -17.63 -10.40
N SER A 590 -9.91 -18.52 -11.08
CA SER A 590 -8.53 -18.24 -11.53
C SER A 590 -8.47 -17.13 -12.58
N GLU A 591 -9.53 -16.95 -13.38
CA GLU A 591 -9.64 -15.84 -14.34
C GLU A 591 -9.74 -14.51 -13.60
N ASP A 592 -10.55 -14.44 -12.54
CA ASP A 592 -10.66 -13.24 -11.70
C ASP A 592 -9.31 -12.88 -11.05
N LEU A 593 -8.56 -13.87 -10.58
CA LEU A 593 -7.19 -13.66 -10.07
C LEU A 593 -6.26 -13.09 -11.13
N ALA A 594 -6.29 -13.63 -12.35
CA ALA A 594 -5.49 -13.13 -13.46
C ALA A 594 -5.91 -11.71 -13.88
N GLU A 595 -7.21 -11.43 -13.87
CA GLU A 595 -7.76 -10.10 -14.15
C GLU A 595 -7.36 -9.08 -13.07
N MET A 596 -7.29 -9.48 -11.80
CA MET A 596 -6.71 -8.66 -10.72
C MET A 596 -5.19 -8.47 -10.85
N GLY A 597 -4.54 -9.22 -11.75
CA GLY A 597 -3.08 -9.22 -11.91
C GLY A 597 -2.37 -9.94 -10.75
N LEU A 598 -2.98 -10.97 -10.17
CA LEU A 598 -2.38 -11.78 -9.10
C LEU A 598 -1.88 -13.13 -9.65
N ASP A 599 -1.01 -13.80 -8.89
CA ASP A 599 -0.49 -15.12 -9.28
C ASP A 599 -1.51 -16.22 -8.95
N ILE A 600 -2.05 -16.87 -9.99
CA ILE A 600 -3.06 -17.94 -9.84
C ILE A 600 -2.53 -19.18 -9.10
N TRP A 601 -1.20 -19.36 -9.08
CA TRP A 601 -0.53 -20.50 -8.46
C TRP A 601 -0.07 -20.18 -7.03
N SER A 602 0.00 -18.91 -6.64
CA SER A 602 0.48 -18.51 -5.32
C SER A 602 -0.57 -18.68 -4.24
N THR A 603 -0.20 -19.32 -3.12
CA THR A 603 -1.06 -19.43 -1.94
C THR A 603 -1.20 -18.09 -1.22
N ALA A 604 -0.16 -17.25 -1.24
CA ALA A 604 -0.17 -15.95 -0.60
C ALA A 604 -1.17 -15.00 -1.25
N ASP A 605 -1.25 -14.99 -2.59
CA ASP A 605 -2.20 -14.15 -3.32
C ASP A 605 -3.65 -14.63 -3.12
N ARG A 606 -3.89 -15.95 -3.02
CA ARG A 606 -5.22 -16.49 -2.66
C ARG A 606 -5.67 -16.01 -1.29
N VAL A 607 -4.83 -16.17 -0.26
CA VAL A 607 -5.12 -15.72 1.10
C VAL A 607 -5.33 -14.21 1.14
N PHE A 608 -4.51 -13.44 0.41
CA PHE A 608 -4.68 -12.00 0.29
C PHE A 608 -6.07 -11.63 -0.20
N VAL A 609 -6.56 -12.24 -1.28
CA VAL A 609 -7.88 -11.90 -1.83
C VAL A 609 -9.00 -12.29 -0.85
N GLU A 610 -8.91 -13.46 -0.21
CA GLU A 610 -9.90 -13.89 0.77
C GLU A 610 -9.98 -12.92 1.96
N GLU A 611 -8.83 -12.49 2.48
CA GLU A 611 -8.77 -11.46 3.54
C GLU A 611 -9.26 -10.10 3.04
N LEU A 612 -8.98 -9.74 1.79
CA LEU A 612 -9.38 -8.45 1.22
C LEU A 612 -10.90 -8.36 1.07
N VAL A 613 -11.55 -9.41 0.58
CA VAL A 613 -13.03 -9.47 0.50
C VAL A 613 -13.64 -9.44 1.90
N HIS A 614 -13.04 -10.15 2.86
CA HIS A 614 -13.51 -10.12 4.24
C HIS A 614 -13.41 -8.73 4.86
N LEU A 615 -12.29 -8.04 4.65
CA LEU A 615 -12.05 -6.71 5.22
C LEU A 615 -12.95 -5.64 4.60
N TRP A 616 -13.05 -5.60 3.27
CA TRP A 616 -13.69 -4.48 2.55
C TRP A 616 -15.16 -4.71 2.21
N TRP A 617 -15.59 -5.96 2.07
CA TRP A 617 -17.00 -6.32 1.81
C TRP A 617 -17.68 -6.99 3.01
N GLY A 618 -16.94 -7.37 4.06
CA GLY A 618 -17.50 -8.08 5.22
C GLY A 618 -17.93 -9.52 4.91
N ARG A 619 -17.57 -10.07 3.75
CA ARG A 619 -18.03 -11.39 3.28
C ARG A 619 -16.95 -12.45 3.37
N LYS A 620 -17.36 -13.71 3.51
CA LYS A 620 -16.45 -14.83 3.31
C LYS A 620 -16.23 -15.04 1.82
N ALA A 621 -15.01 -15.35 1.43
CA ALA A 621 -14.68 -15.69 0.06
C ALA A 621 -13.87 -16.99 0.02
N ARG A 622 -13.92 -17.66 -1.13
CA ARG A 622 -13.14 -18.85 -1.42
C ARG A 622 -12.56 -18.72 -2.80
N VAL A 623 -11.25 -18.82 -2.91
CA VAL A 623 -10.57 -18.78 -4.20
C VAL A 623 -10.44 -20.19 -4.76
N ASP A 624 -10.87 -20.39 -5.99
CA ASP A 624 -10.69 -21.66 -6.71
C ASP A 624 -9.21 -21.84 -7.02
N SER A 625 -8.57 -22.74 -6.30
CA SER A 625 -7.23 -23.21 -6.61
C SER A 625 -7.20 -23.73 -8.05
N ALA A 626 -6.22 -23.30 -8.85
CA ALA A 626 -5.90 -23.93 -10.13
C ALA A 626 -5.60 -25.42 -9.89
N ARG A 627 -6.60 -26.28 -10.11
CA ARG A 627 -6.53 -27.72 -9.87
C ARG A 627 -6.29 -28.41 -11.20
N ILE A 628 -5.21 -29.17 -11.27
CA ILE A 628 -4.96 -30.03 -12.41
C ILE A 628 -5.58 -31.39 -12.07
N ARG A 629 -6.59 -31.80 -12.84
CA ARG A 629 -7.14 -33.15 -12.75
C ARG A 629 -6.49 -34.00 -13.84
N CYS A 630 -5.53 -34.84 -13.45
CA CYS A 630 -4.91 -35.80 -14.35
C CYS A 630 -5.40 -37.21 -13.98
N CYS A 631 -6.09 -37.89 -14.91
CA CYS A 631 -6.57 -39.28 -14.74
C CYS A 631 -7.34 -39.53 -13.43
N GLY A 632 -8.19 -38.60 -13.00
CA GLY A 632 -8.99 -38.72 -11.77
C GLY A 632 -8.28 -38.28 -10.48
N ILE A 633 -6.99 -37.93 -10.54
CA ILE A 633 -6.22 -37.41 -9.40
C ILE A 633 -6.18 -35.89 -9.49
N SER A 634 -6.62 -35.21 -8.42
CA SER A 634 -6.48 -33.76 -8.27
C SER A 634 -5.11 -33.43 -7.68
N ILE A 635 -4.28 -32.72 -8.44
CA ILE A 635 -3.04 -32.11 -7.95
C ILE A 635 -3.39 -30.69 -7.50
N ILE A 636 -3.22 -30.40 -6.20
CA ILE A 636 -3.52 -29.11 -5.54
C ILE A 636 -2.22 -28.36 -5.26
#